data_AF-E5QYA2-F1
#
_entry.id   AF-E5QYA2-F1
#
_cell.length_a   1.000
_cell.length_b   1.000
_cell.length_c   1.000
_cell.angle_alpha   90.00
_cell.angle_beta   90.00
_cell.angle_gamma   90.00
#
_symmetry.space_group_name_H-M   'P 1'
#
loop_
_entity.id
_entity.type
_entity.pdbx_description
1 polymer ?
#
loop_
_entity_poly.entity_id
_entity_poly.type
_entity_poly.pdbx_seq_one_letter_code
_entity_poly.pdbx_strand_id
1 'polypeptide(L)'
;MRSARAWTKMLVGGSILVFGGPALVEYLRPTDEELFKRYNPEIQKRNLENRERRQQEFDHFVTQLKEHAKSNKNMWEAIKTAEADQKKQRKTEIVQPKQDSE
;
A
#
# COMPACT_ATOMS: atom_id res chain seq x y z
N MET A 1 -8.94 -3.26 49.69
CA MET A 1 -8.21 -3.09 48.43
C MET A 1 -8.63 -4.16 47.43
N ARG A 2 -9.62 -3.89 46.55
CA ARG A 2 -10.07 -4.83 45.50
C ARG A 2 -9.36 -4.60 44.15
N SER A 3 -8.41 -3.68 44.08
CA SER A 3 -7.86 -3.12 42.84
C SER A 3 -6.82 -4.02 42.18
N ALA A 4 -5.75 -4.42 42.86
CA ALA A 4 -4.62 -5.10 42.20
C ALA A 4 -5.04 -6.37 41.43
N ARG A 5 -5.83 -7.26 42.06
CA ARG A 5 -6.29 -8.50 41.43
C ARG A 5 -7.26 -8.27 40.26
N ALA A 6 -8.11 -7.24 40.34
CA ALA A 6 -9.01 -6.87 39.25
C ALA A 6 -8.24 -6.29 38.05
N TRP A 7 -7.24 -5.44 38.33
CA TRP A 7 -6.36 -4.87 37.31
C TRP A 7 -5.49 -5.93 36.63
N THR A 8 -4.97 -6.92 37.37
CA THR A 8 -4.24 -8.06 36.77
C THR A 8 -5.13 -8.82 35.78
N LYS A 9 -6.39 -9.12 36.15
CA LYS A 9 -7.33 -9.82 35.25
C LYS A 9 -7.63 -9.01 33.99
N MET A 10 -7.80 -7.69 34.13
CA MET A 10 -8.05 -6.81 32.99
C MET A 10 -6.84 -6.69 32.06
N LEU A 11 -5.62 -6.61 32.60
CA LEU A 11 -4.39 -6.59 31.79
C LEU A 11 -4.17 -7.91 31.06
N VAL A 12 -4.42 -9.05 31.71
CA VAL A 12 -4.31 -10.36 31.08
C VAL A 12 -5.35 -10.52 29.97
N GLY A 13 -6.62 -10.22 30.25
CA GLY A 13 -7.69 -10.28 29.25
C GLY A 13 -7.47 -9.32 28.08
N GLY A 14 -7.06 -8.09 28.36
CA GLY A 14 -6.71 -7.10 27.35
C GLY A 14 -5.54 -7.53 26.47
N SER A 15 -4.49 -8.11 27.08
CA SER A 15 -3.32 -8.61 26.33
C SER A 15 -3.71 -9.78 25.42
N ILE A 16 -4.54 -10.71 25.89
CA ILE A 16 -5.05 -11.81 25.07
C ILE A 16 -5.85 -11.27 23.89
N LEU A 17 -6.60 -10.20 24.05
CA LEU A 17 -7.37 -9.63 22.94
C LEU A 17 -6.46 -8.91 21.93
N VAL A 18 -5.51 -8.10 22.43
CA VAL A 18 -4.58 -7.32 21.59
C VAL A 18 -3.62 -8.22 20.81
N PHE A 19 -3.09 -9.28 21.42
CA PHE A 19 -2.17 -10.20 20.74
C PHE A 19 -2.87 -11.40 20.13
N GLY A 20 -3.89 -11.93 20.79
CA GLY A 20 -4.63 -13.11 20.32
C GLY A 20 -5.49 -12.83 19.10
N GLY A 21 -6.01 -11.62 18.93
CA GLY A 21 -6.71 -11.22 17.71
C GLY A 21 -5.82 -11.35 16.47
N PRO A 22 -4.69 -10.61 16.39
CA PRO A 22 -3.73 -10.73 15.31
C PRO A 22 -3.19 -12.15 15.13
N ALA A 23 -2.82 -12.84 16.23
CA ALA A 23 -2.30 -14.20 16.16
C ALA A 23 -3.31 -15.20 15.58
N LEU A 24 -4.59 -15.07 15.92
CA LEU A 24 -5.66 -15.90 15.35
C LEU A 24 -5.87 -15.62 13.86
N VAL A 25 -5.78 -14.36 13.45
CA VAL A 25 -5.88 -13.97 12.04
C VAL A 25 -4.71 -14.52 11.25
N GLU A 26 -3.49 -14.42 11.77
CA GLU A 26 -2.29 -14.98 11.13
C GLU A 26 -2.35 -16.50 11.04
N TYR A 27 -2.91 -17.17 12.05
CA TYR A 27 -3.10 -18.62 12.03
C TYR A 27 -4.13 -19.08 10.98
N LEU A 28 -5.22 -18.34 10.82
CA LEU A 28 -6.29 -18.69 9.88
C LEU A 28 -5.99 -18.27 8.44
N ARG A 29 -5.22 -17.19 8.26
CA ARG A 29 -4.90 -16.66 6.93
C ARG A 29 -3.94 -17.63 6.23
N PRO A 30 -4.29 -18.17 5.05
CA PRO A 30 -3.36 -18.97 4.26
C PRO A 30 -2.15 -18.11 3.87
N THR A 31 -0.97 -18.71 3.83
CA THR A 31 0.27 -18.01 3.43
C THR A 31 0.21 -17.61 1.97
N ASP A 32 0.97 -16.58 1.59
CA ASP A 32 0.97 -16.05 0.22
C ASP A 32 1.36 -17.12 -0.82
N GLU A 33 2.19 -18.09 -0.45
CA GLU A 33 2.59 -19.20 -1.31
C GLU A 33 1.46 -20.22 -1.54
N GLU A 34 0.69 -20.51 -0.49
CA GLU A 34 -0.49 -21.38 -0.60
C GLU A 34 -1.60 -20.70 -1.41
N LEU A 35 -1.77 -19.39 -1.22
CA LEU A 35 -2.68 -18.59 -2.03
C LEU A 35 -2.23 -18.57 -3.49
N PHE A 36 -0.92 -18.43 -3.74
CA PHE A 36 -0.35 -18.44 -5.08
C PHE A 36 -0.60 -19.77 -5.81
N LYS A 37 -0.44 -20.90 -5.12
CA LYS A 37 -0.70 -22.24 -5.65
C LYS A 37 -2.17 -22.48 -6.00
N ARG A 38 -3.10 -21.81 -5.31
CA ARG A 38 -4.54 -21.88 -5.61
C ARG A 38 -4.96 -21.06 -6.84
N TYR A 39 -4.13 -20.15 -7.33
CA TYR A 39 -4.43 -19.40 -8.54
C TYR A 39 -4.29 -20.23 -9.82
N ASN A 40 -5.07 -19.88 -10.84
CA ASN A 40 -4.94 -20.43 -12.19
C ASN A 40 -3.51 -20.16 -12.75
N PRO A 41 -2.84 -21.11 -13.42
CA PRO A 41 -1.47 -20.97 -13.97
C PRO A 41 -1.20 -19.69 -14.78
N GLU A 42 -2.19 -19.15 -15.50
CA GLU A 42 -2.06 -17.90 -16.25
C GLU A 42 -1.77 -16.70 -15.33
N ILE A 43 -2.51 -16.60 -14.23
CA ILE A 43 -2.38 -15.51 -13.26
C ILE A 43 -1.05 -15.65 -12.50
N GLN A 44 -0.58 -16.87 -12.28
CA GLN A 44 0.73 -17.12 -11.66
C GLN A 44 1.87 -16.55 -12.53
N LYS A 45 1.85 -16.83 -13.84
CA LYS A 45 2.84 -16.28 -14.78
C LYS A 45 2.82 -14.76 -14.83
N ARG A 46 1.62 -14.17 -14.97
CA ARG A 46 1.46 -12.71 -14.97
C ARG A 46 1.95 -12.06 -13.68
N ASN A 47 1.75 -12.71 -12.53
CA ASN A 47 2.24 -12.19 -11.25
C ASN A 47 3.76 -12.27 -11.12
N LEU A 48 4.38 -13.32 -11.68
CA LEU A 48 5.83 -13.52 -11.72
C LEU A 48 6.50 -12.48 -12.61
N GLU A 49 5.99 -12.26 -13.81
CA GLU A 49 6.49 -11.26 -14.77
C GLU A 49 6.33 -9.84 -14.23
N ASN A 50 5.23 -9.54 -13.54
CA ASN A 50 4.98 -8.21 -12.99
C ASN A 50 5.57 -7.98 -11.59
N ARG A 51 6.39 -8.88 -11.03
CA ARG A 51 6.99 -8.67 -9.70
C ARG A 51 7.88 -7.44 -9.67
N GLU A 52 8.81 -7.36 -10.61
CA GLU A 52 9.77 -6.25 -10.69
C GLU A 52 9.06 -4.91 -10.94
N ARG A 53 8.09 -4.91 -11.87
CA ARG A 53 7.26 -3.74 -12.15
C ARG A 53 6.53 -3.25 -10.89
N ARG A 54 5.90 -4.15 -10.13
CA ARG A 54 5.21 -3.80 -8.88
C ARG A 54 6.17 -3.26 -7.82
N GLN A 55 7.37 -3.81 -7.73
CA GLN A 55 8.41 -3.32 -6.82
C GLN A 55 8.79 -1.87 -7.16
N GLN A 56 9.03 -1.59 -8.44
CA GLN A 56 9.37 -0.26 -8.92
C GLN A 56 8.21 0.73 -8.73
N GLU A 57 6.97 0.33 -9.04
CA GLU A 57 5.78 1.14 -8.82
C GLU A 57 5.59 1.47 -7.34
N PHE A 58 5.86 0.52 -6.45
CA PHE A 58 5.79 0.72 -5.00
C PHE A 58 6.87 1.68 -4.49
N ASP A 59 8.13 1.49 -4.90
CA ASP A 59 9.23 2.37 -4.50
C ASP A 59 8.99 3.81 -4.99
N HIS A 60 8.50 3.95 -6.22
CA HIS A 60 8.11 5.24 -6.79
C HIS A 60 6.96 5.89 -6.01
N PHE A 61 5.94 5.12 -5.63
CA PHE A 61 4.82 5.60 -4.82
C PHE A 61 5.27 6.07 -3.43
N VAL A 62 6.09 5.28 -2.73
CA VAL A 62 6.63 5.63 -1.42
C VAL A 62 7.50 6.89 -1.51
N THR A 63 8.25 7.06 -2.60
CA THR A 63 9.06 8.26 -2.84
C THR A 63 8.18 9.49 -2.96
N GLN A 64 7.13 9.45 -3.79
CA GLN A 64 6.16 10.55 -3.90
C GLN A 64 5.47 10.86 -2.55
N LEU A 65 5.08 9.82 -1.80
CA LEU A 65 4.48 10.03 -0.47
C LEU A 65 5.44 10.75 0.47
N LYS A 66 6.73 10.40 0.48
CA LYS A 66 7.75 11.08 1.29
C LYS A 66 7.93 12.54 0.87
N GLU A 67 7.86 12.82 -0.43
CA GLU A 67 7.93 14.20 -0.95
C GLU A 67 6.71 15.02 -0.56
N HIS A 68 5.51 14.45 -0.69
CA HIS A 68 4.27 15.11 -0.28
C HIS A 68 4.17 15.30 1.23
N ALA A 69 4.65 14.36 2.04
CA ALA A 69 4.69 14.49 3.50
C ALA A 69 5.63 15.61 3.98
N LYS A 70 6.69 15.94 3.22
CA LYS A 70 7.57 17.10 3.50
C LYS A 70 6.90 18.44 3.17
N SER A 71 5.87 18.43 2.32
CA SER A 71 5.12 19.62 1.95
C SER A 71 4.05 19.89 3.01
N ASN A 72 4.07 21.07 3.62
CA ASN A 72 3.05 21.55 4.59
C ASN A 72 1.64 21.77 3.99
N LYS A 73 1.38 21.26 2.79
CA LYS A 73 0.09 21.37 2.11
C LYS A 73 -0.84 20.30 2.65
N ASN A 74 -2.13 20.61 2.76
CA ASN A 74 -3.11 19.59 3.09
C ASN A 74 -3.17 18.53 1.97
N MET A 75 -3.56 17.31 2.32
CA MET A 75 -3.59 16.17 1.39
C MET A 75 -4.44 16.47 0.13
N TRP A 76 -5.52 17.25 0.27
CA TRP A 76 -6.42 17.61 -0.82
C TRP A 76 -5.76 18.55 -1.85
N GLU A 77 -4.95 19.50 -1.39
CA GLU A 77 -4.16 20.36 -2.26
C GLU A 77 -3.05 19.57 -2.96
N ALA A 78 -2.38 18.65 -2.26
CA ALA A 78 -1.36 17.79 -2.86
C ALA A 78 -1.93 16.95 -4.01
N ILE A 79 -3.10 16.33 -3.80
CA ILE A 79 -3.81 15.55 -4.83
C ILE A 79 -4.19 16.43 -6.03
N LYS A 80 -4.78 17.61 -5.79
CA LYS A 80 -5.13 18.54 -6.88
C LYS A 80 -3.92 19.00 -7.68
N THR A 81 -2.79 19.24 -7.02
CA THR A 81 -1.54 19.62 -7.72
C THR A 81 -0.98 18.46 -8.54
N ALA A 82 -0.95 17.24 -8.00
CA ALA A 82 -0.48 16.06 -8.71
C ALA A 82 -1.35 15.74 -9.95
N GLU A 83 -2.67 15.86 -9.84
CA GLU A 83 -3.59 15.71 -10.97
C GLU A 83 -3.41 16.79 -12.04
N ALA A 84 -3.18 18.05 -11.62
CA ALA A 84 -2.92 19.15 -12.53
C ALA A 84 -1.60 18.96 -13.28
N ASP A 85 -0.56 18.49 -12.61
CA ASP A 85 0.76 18.26 -13.22
C ASP A 85 0.74 17.05 -14.15
N GLN A 86 0.04 15.96 -13.81
CA GLN A 86 -0.20 14.85 -14.76
C GLN A 86 -0.97 15.29 -16.00
N LYS A 87 -2.00 16.15 -15.85
CA LYS A 87 -2.74 16.70 -16.99
C LYS A 87 -1.87 17.56 -17.89
N LYS A 88 -0.93 18.33 -17.32
CA LYS A 88 0.05 19.12 -18.10
C LYS A 88 1.03 18.21 -18.83
N GLN A 89 1.59 17.22 -18.15
CA GLN A 89 2.54 16.27 -18.76
C GLN A 89 1.90 15.52 -19.94
N ARG A 90 0.66 14.99 -19.77
CA ARG A 90 -0.08 14.35 -20.87
C ARG A 90 -0.35 15.29 -22.03
N LYS A 91 -0.65 16.57 -21.77
CA LYS A 91 -0.86 17.55 -22.84
C LYS A 91 0.42 17.86 -23.61
N THR A 92 1.55 18.02 -22.91
CA THR A 92 2.85 18.26 -23.56
C THR A 92 3.29 17.06 -24.40
N GLU A 93 3.09 15.83 -23.90
CA GLU A 93 3.40 14.59 -24.61
C GLU A 93 2.49 14.34 -25.82
N ILE A 94 1.27 14.87 -25.87
CA ILE A 94 0.39 14.80 -27.05
C ILE A 94 0.75 15.85 -28.11
N VAL A 95 1.41 16.94 -27.73
CA VAL A 95 1.80 18.04 -28.63
C VAL A 95 3.13 17.78 -29.34
N GLN A 96 4.10 17.17 -28.66
CA GLN A 96 5.42 16.82 -29.26
C GLN A 96 5.38 15.81 -30.44
N PRO A 97 4.55 14.74 -30.49
CA PRO A 97 4.56 13.78 -31.59
C PRO A 97 4.02 14.32 -32.91
N LYS A 98 3.53 15.58 -32.96
CA LYS A 98 3.15 16.25 -34.22
C LYS A 98 4.19 17.24 -34.75
N GLN A 99 5.16 17.67 -33.95
CA GLN A 99 6.17 18.66 -34.37
C GLN A 99 7.45 18.03 -34.93
N ASP A 100 7.70 16.75 -34.69
CA ASP A 100 8.91 16.05 -35.16
C ASP A 100 8.69 15.29 -36.48
N SER A 101 7.57 15.53 -37.18
CA SER A 101 7.19 14.85 -38.43
C SER A 101 6.94 15.79 -39.62
N GLU A 102 7.42 17.04 -39.57
CA GLU A 102 7.44 17.97 -40.73
C GLU A 102 8.88 18.27 -41.18
#